data_AF-A0A315XF51-F1
#
_entry.id   AF-A0A315XF51-F1
#
_cell.length_a   1.000
_cell.length_b   1.000
_cell.length_c   1.000
_cell.angle_alpha   90.00
_cell.angle_beta   90.00
_cell.angle_gamma   90.00
#
_symmetry.space_group_name_H-M   'P 1'
#
loop_
_entity.id
_entity.type
_entity.pdbx_description
1 polymer ?
#
loop_
_entity_poly.entity_id
_entity_poly.type
_entity_poly.pdbx_seq_one_letter_code
_entity_poly.pdbx_strand_id
1 'polypeptide(L)'
;MIVQDARRIGKTIGDGYLAEGIVQTLLRKGEISEDDEWKLQKAKNFMNNVNLGLEQAITAKLGYKAFESISSYSSALDIIQIESTNESQFKDEFEKKILEMQSKIDEIIKTRLVNVEKVEELKNFFLEISRRSLRTTQNIFEKRRVNLKMTKEND
;
A
#
# COMPACT_ATOMS: atom_id res chain seq x y z
N MET A 1 -18.34 6.63 17.26
CA MET A 1 -18.33 6.64 15.77
C MET A 1 -17.42 7.74 15.20
N ILE A 2 -17.58 9.02 15.55
CA ILE A 2 -16.81 10.13 14.96
C ILE A 2 -15.28 9.99 15.09
N VAL A 3 -14.79 9.56 16.26
CA VAL A 3 -13.36 9.39 16.56
C VAL A 3 -12.72 8.22 15.78
N GLN A 4 -13.49 7.17 15.51
CA GLN A 4 -12.99 6.00 14.78
C GLN A 4 -12.77 6.33 13.29
N ASP A 5 -13.68 7.05 12.65
CA ASP A 5 -13.43 7.45 11.26
C ASP A 5 -12.32 8.52 11.17
N ALA A 6 -12.19 9.41 12.16
CA ALA A 6 -11.09 10.38 12.18
C ALA A 6 -9.72 9.70 12.22
N ARG A 7 -9.57 8.66 13.07
CA ARG A 7 -8.35 7.83 13.10
C ARG A 7 -8.13 7.08 11.78
N ARG A 8 -9.20 6.53 11.20
CA ARG A 8 -9.14 5.83 9.91
C ARG A 8 -8.73 6.76 8.77
N ILE A 9 -9.33 7.94 8.67
CA ILE A 9 -8.98 8.98 7.70
C ILE A 9 -7.52 9.40 7.88
N GLY A 10 -7.10 9.72 9.12
CA GLY A 10 -5.73 10.13 9.40
C GLY A 10 -4.71 9.08 8.97
N LYS A 11 -4.98 7.81 9.26
CA LYS A 11 -4.15 6.69 8.79
C LYS A 11 -4.12 6.61 7.26
N THR A 12 -5.29 6.56 6.61
CA THR A 12 -5.39 6.44 5.15
C THR A 12 -4.71 7.59 4.43
N ILE A 13 -4.87 8.83 4.90
CA ILE A 13 -4.17 9.99 4.35
C ILE A 13 -2.65 9.84 4.52
N GLY A 14 -2.20 9.43 5.71
CA GLY A 14 -0.77 9.20 5.98
C GLY A 14 -0.17 8.13 5.06
N ASP A 15 -0.86 7.02 4.85
CA ASP A 15 -0.45 5.95 3.93
C ASP A 15 -0.37 6.46 2.48
N GLY A 16 -1.33 7.30 2.06
CA GLY A 16 -1.33 7.93 0.74
C GLY A 16 -0.16 8.89 0.51
N TYR A 17 0.14 9.75 1.48
CA TYR A 17 1.31 10.65 1.42
C TYR A 17 2.63 9.90 1.41
N LEU A 18 2.76 8.84 2.20
CA LEU A 18 3.95 8.00 2.22
C LEU A 18 4.16 7.33 0.86
N ALA A 19 3.09 6.77 0.28
CA ALA A 19 3.12 6.15 -1.04
C ALA A 19 3.51 7.15 -2.14
N GLU A 20 2.98 8.37 -2.10
CA GLU A 20 3.38 9.44 -3.01
C GLU A 20 4.86 9.83 -2.83
N GLY A 21 5.34 9.92 -1.59
CA GLY A 21 6.75 10.15 -1.28
C GLY A 21 7.66 9.08 -1.89
N ILE A 22 7.26 7.80 -1.80
CA ILE A 22 7.98 6.68 -2.45
C ILE A 22 7.98 6.84 -3.97
N VAL A 23 6.85 7.19 -4.58
CA VAL A 23 6.78 7.45 -6.04
C VAL A 23 7.76 8.55 -6.44
N GLN A 24 7.84 9.65 -5.70
CA GLN A 24 8.78 10.73 -5.98
C GLN A 24 10.24 10.26 -5.86
N THR A 25 10.56 9.45 -4.85
CA THR A 25 11.88 8.82 -4.74
C THR A 25 12.21 7.96 -5.97
N LEU A 26 11.25 7.16 -6.46
CA LEU A 26 11.45 6.26 -7.61
C LEU A 26 11.50 6.96 -8.97
N LEU A 27 10.97 8.19 -9.07
CA LEU A 27 11.04 9.02 -10.28
C LEU A 27 12.38 9.75 -10.40
N ARG A 28 13.10 9.94 -9.29
CA ARG A 28 14.37 10.68 -9.29
C ARG A 28 15.47 9.80 -9.87
N LYS A 29 16.18 10.29 -10.89
CA LYS A 29 17.40 9.65 -11.38
C LYS A 29 18.58 10.06 -10.50
N GLY A 30 19.32 9.10 -9.97
CA GLY A 30 20.55 9.35 -9.21
C GLY A 30 20.54 8.78 -7.80
N GLU A 31 21.39 9.34 -6.94
CA GLU A 31 21.56 8.86 -5.56
C GLU A 31 20.33 9.13 -4.70
N ILE A 32 20.08 8.28 -3.71
CA ILE A 32 19.02 8.47 -2.69
C ILE A 32 19.56 9.20 -1.46
N SER A 33 18.74 10.09 -0.90
CA SER A 33 18.99 10.73 0.40
C SER A 33 18.63 9.80 1.57
N GLU A 34 18.92 10.21 2.81
CA GLU A 34 18.50 9.48 4.01
C GLU A 34 16.97 9.39 4.15
N ASP A 35 16.25 10.46 3.77
CA ASP A 35 14.78 10.47 3.79
C ASP A 35 14.19 9.54 2.73
N ASP A 36 14.82 9.47 1.55
CA ASP A 36 14.47 8.50 0.50
C ASP A 36 14.68 7.06 0.99
N GLU A 37 15.82 6.79 1.65
CA GLU A 37 16.11 5.49 2.25
C GLU A 37 15.09 5.12 3.32
N TRP A 38 14.71 6.06 4.19
CA TRP A 38 13.66 5.85 5.19
C TRP A 38 12.32 5.47 4.56
N LYS A 39 11.89 6.17 3.50
CA LYS A 39 10.67 5.85 2.74
C LYS A 39 10.75 4.45 2.12
N LEU A 40 11.88 4.11 1.52
CA LEU A 40 12.11 2.78 0.93
C LEU A 40 12.11 1.67 1.99
N GLN A 41 12.62 1.93 3.19
CA GLN A 41 12.51 0.99 4.31
C GLN A 41 11.05 0.80 4.77
N LYS A 42 10.24 1.86 4.75
CA LYS A 42 8.79 1.72 5.00
C LYS A 42 8.10 0.90 3.91
N ALA A 43 8.45 1.12 2.64
CA ALA A 43 7.99 0.31 1.52
C ALA A 43 8.35 -1.17 1.70
N LYS A 44 9.60 -1.47 2.07
CA LYS A 44 10.07 -2.84 2.34
C LYS A 44 9.29 -3.50 3.48
N ASN A 45 9.08 -2.78 4.58
CA ASN A 45 8.31 -3.29 5.70
C ASN A 45 6.85 -3.59 5.32
N PHE A 46 6.25 -2.76 4.47
CA PHE A 46 4.93 -3.05 3.91
C PHE A 46 4.94 -4.37 3.11
N MET A 47 5.92 -4.59 2.22
CA MET A 47 6.02 -5.84 1.45
C MET A 47 6.23 -7.07 2.35
N ASN A 48 7.03 -6.95 3.41
CA ASN A 48 7.17 -8.02 4.41
C ASN A 48 5.84 -8.34 5.10
N ASN A 49 5.07 -7.31 5.48
CA ASN A 49 3.75 -7.48 6.07
C ASN A 49 2.76 -8.14 5.09
N VAL A 50 2.86 -7.87 3.79
CA VAL A 50 2.08 -8.55 2.75
C VAL A 50 2.39 -10.04 2.73
N ASN A 51 3.66 -10.44 2.70
CA ASN A 51 4.06 -11.85 2.72
C ASN A 51 3.59 -12.56 3.99
N LEU A 52 3.77 -11.95 5.16
CA LEU A 52 3.24 -12.48 6.43
C LEU A 52 1.72 -12.62 6.40
N GLY A 53 1.00 -11.66 5.80
CA GLY A 53 -0.45 -11.71 5.69
C GLY A 53 -0.94 -12.82 4.76
N LEU A 54 -0.23 -13.05 3.65
CA LEU A 54 -0.48 -14.18 2.74
C LEU A 54 -0.32 -15.52 3.47
N GLU A 55 0.78 -15.72 4.20
CA GLU A 55 1.02 -16.93 4.99
C GLU A 55 -0.07 -17.16 6.04
N GLN A 56 -0.49 -16.10 6.73
CA GLN A 56 -1.54 -16.18 7.76
C GLN A 56 -2.91 -16.48 7.16
N ALA A 57 -3.23 -15.92 5.99
CA ALA A 57 -4.46 -16.21 5.27
C ALA A 57 -4.52 -17.68 4.81
N ILE A 58 -3.40 -18.25 4.36
CA ILE A 58 -3.30 -19.64 3.92
C ILE A 58 -3.37 -20.61 5.11
N THR A 59 -2.62 -20.32 6.18
CA THR A 59 -2.47 -21.27 7.31
C THR A 59 -3.58 -21.15 8.35
N ALA A 60 -4.42 -20.11 8.28
CA ALA A 60 -5.39 -19.73 9.31
C ALA A 60 -4.79 -19.53 10.72
N LYS A 61 -3.47 -19.33 10.81
CA LYS A 61 -2.76 -19.10 12.08
C LYS A 61 -2.46 -17.61 12.23
N LEU A 62 -3.01 -16.99 13.26
CA LEU A 62 -2.76 -15.59 13.57
C LEU A 62 -1.44 -15.46 14.37
N GLY A 63 -0.48 -14.71 13.83
CA GLY A 63 0.78 -14.41 14.48
C GLY A 63 0.82 -13.03 15.14
N TYR A 64 1.99 -12.68 15.68
CA TYR A 64 2.27 -11.32 16.10
C TYR A 64 2.08 -10.35 14.92
N LYS A 65 1.38 -9.23 15.13
CA LYS A 65 0.95 -8.24 14.10
C LYS A 65 -0.07 -8.73 13.07
N ALA A 66 -0.82 -9.81 13.32
CA ALA A 66 -1.79 -10.37 12.37
C ALA A 66 -2.73 -9.35 11.71
N PHE A 67 -3.21 -8.35 12.46
CA PHE A 67 -4.09 -7.31 11.90
C PHE A 67 -3.38 -6.44 10.84
N GLU A 68 -2.12 -6.06 11.09
CA GLU A 68 -1.34 -5.21 10.20
C GLU A 68 -0.94 -5.97 8.93
N SER A 69 -0.50 -7.23 9.08
CA SER A 69 -0.12 -8.09 7.97
C SER A 69 -1.32 -8.46 7.09
N ILE A 70 -2.45 -8.88 7.67
CA ILE A 70 -3.68 -9.16 6.91
C ILE A 70 -4.18 -7.91 6.18
N SER A 71 -4.15 -6.75 6.85
CA SER A 71 -4.54 -5.48 6.21
C SER A 71 -3.62 -5.11 5.04
N SER A 72 -2.31 -5.33 5.17
CA SER A 72 -1.34 -5.06 4.09
C SER A 72 -1.55 -6.02 2.94
N TYR A 73 -1.71 -7.32 3.23
CA TYR A 73 -2.02 -8.36 2.25
C TYR A 73 -3.30 -8.06 1.47
N SER A 74 -4.41 -7.79 2.15
CA SER A 74 -5.68 -7.43 1.48
C SER A 74 -5.53 -6.21 0.57
N SER A 75 -4.76 -5.20 1.00
CA SER A 75 -4.55 -4.00 0.18
C SER A 75 -3.73 -4.31 -1.08
N ALA A 76 -2.68 -5.11 -0.95
CA ALA A 76 -1.85 -5.53 -2.08
C ALA A 76 -2.61 -6.48 -3.02
N LEU A 77 -3.41 -7.39 -2.46
CA LEU A 77 -4.28 -8.30 -3.19
C LEU A 77 -5.22 -7.51 -4.11
N ASP A 78 -5.95 -6.55 -3.57
CA ASP A 78 -6.90 -5.78 -4.35
C ASP A 78 -6.23 -4.97 -5.47
N ILE A 79 -4.95 -4.59 -5.33
CA ILE A 79 -4.17 -3.87 -6.35
C ILE A 79 -3.70 -4.83 -7.45
N ILE A 80 -3.13 -5.98 -7.07
CA ILE A 80 -2.53 -6.95 -8.00
C ILE A 80 -3.60 -7.79 -8.71
N GLN A 81 -4.73 -8.07 -8.06
CA GLN A 81 -5.85 -8.84 -8.64
C GLN A 81 -6.48 -8.15 -9.85
N ILE A 82 -6.30 -6.84 -10.02
CA ILE A 82 -6.71 -6.11 -11.24
C ILE A 82 -5.93 -6.58 -12.49
N GLU A 83 -4.81 -7.30 -12.31
CA GLU A 83 -3.89 -7.66 -13.39
C GLU A 83 -3.80 -9.17 -13.68
N SER A 84 -4.52 -10.05 -12.96
CA SER A 84 -4.42 -11.52 -13.11
C SER A 84 -5.69 -12.14 -13.70
N THR A 85 -5.52 -13.01 -14.71
CA THR A 85 -6.61 -13.68 -15.44
C THR A 85 -6.80 -15.16 -15.08
N ASN A 86 -5.99 -15.74 -14.18
CA ASN A 86 -6.07 -17.18 -13.87
C ASN A 86 -5.91 -17.48 -12.37
N GLU A 87 -7.01 -17.84 -11.70
CA GLU A 87 -7.06 -18.11 -10.26
C GLU A 87 -6.14 -19.25 -9.81
N SER A 88 -5.86 -20.22 -10.69
CA SER A 88 -5.07 -21.41 -10.32
C SER A 88 -3.58 -21.12 -10.05
N GLN A 89 -3.03 -20.05 -10.64
CA GLN A 89 -1.62 -19.64 -10.50
C GLN A 89 -1.44 -18.33 -9.74
N PHE A 90 -2.55 -17.73 -9.32
CA PHE A 90 -2.57 -16.41 -8.70
C PHE A 90 -1.62 -16.29 -7.51
N LYS A 91 -1.59 -17.31 -6.64
CA LYS A 91 -0.74 -17.29 -5.44
C LYS A 91 0.74 -17.13 -5.80
N ASP A 92 1.24 -17.99 -6.68
CA ASP A 92 2.66 -18.02 -7.03
C ASP A 92 3.06 -16.74 -7.80
N GLU A 93 2.17 -16.25 -8.67
CA GLU A 93 2.34 -14.97 -9.36
C GLU A 93 2.37 -13.79 -8.39
N PHE A 94 1.46 -13.77 -7.42
CA PHE A 94 1.38 -12.73 -6.39
C PHE A 94 2.64 -12.72 -5.54
N GLU A 95 3.04 -13.87 -5.00
CA GLU A 95 4.23 -14.00 -4.16
C GLU A 95 5.49 -13.58 -4.93
N LYS A 96 5.63 -14.06 -6.17
CA LYS A 96 6.73 -13.65 -7.05
C LYS A 96 6.78 -12.14 -7.26
N LYS A 97 5.63 -11.51 -7.53
CA LYS A 97 5.56 -10.06 -7.75
C LYS A 97 5.94 -9.26 -6.50
N ILE A 98 5.50 -9.68 -5.33
CA ILE A 98 5.88 -9.04 -4.06
C ILE A 98 7.39 -9.18 -3.81
N LEU A 99 7.96 -10.37 -4.04
CA LEU A 99 9.39 -10.62 -3.89
C LEU A 99 10.23 -9.82 -4.89
N GLU A 100 9.80 -9.70 -6.14
CA GLU A 100 10.46 -8.86 -7.15
C GLU A 100 10.46 -7.38 -6.75
N MET A 101 9.33 -6.86 -6.27
CA MET A 101 9.25 -5.49 -5.75
C MET A 101 10.15 -5.27 -4.54
N GLN A 102 10.20 -6.23 -3.62
CA GLN A 102 11.09 -6.19 -2.46
C GLN A 102 12.57 -6.21 -2.87
N SER A 103 12.94 -7.07 -3.83
CA SER A 103 14.29 -7.15 -4.38
C SER A 103 14.72 -5.83 -5.03
N LYS A 104 13.82 -5.17 -5.78
CA LYS A 104 14.07 -3.83 -6.36
C LYS A 104 14.34 -2.79 -5.27
N ILE A 105 13.58 -2.80 -4.17
CA ILE A 105 13.83 -1.91 -3.03
C ILE A 105 15.21 -2.17 -2.42
N ASP A 106 15.56 -3.44 -2.20
CA ASP A 106 16.85 -3.83 -1.63
C ASP A 106 18.02 -3.45 -2.53
N GLU A 107 17.89 -3.58 -3.85
CA GLU A 107 18.88 -3.11 -4.83
C GLU A 107 19.09 -1.60 -4.71
N ILE A 108 18.02 -0.80 -4.64
CA ILE A 108 18.10 0.66 -4.53
C ILE A 108 18.78 1.07 -3.22
N ILE A 109 18.38 0.47 -2.08
CA ILE A 109 18.98 0.78 -0.78
C ILE A 109 20.47 0.42 -0.76
N LYS A 110 20.83 -0.76 -1.28
CA LYS A 110 22.21 -1.24 -1.31
C LYS A 110 23.12 -0.40 -2.22
N THR A 111 22.63 -0.10 -3.42
CA THR A 111 23.41 0.67 -4.42
C THR A 111 23.33 2.17 -4.17
N ARG A 112 22.40 2.61 -3.31
CA ARG A 112 21.98 3.99 -3.12
C ARG A 112 21.55 4.69 -4.41
N LEU A 113 21.19 3.96 -5.46
CA LEU A 113 20.90 4.50 -6.79
C LEU A 113 19.52 4.04 -7.29
N VAL A 114 18.77 4.97 -7.87
CA VAL A 114 17.50 4.67 -8.54
C VAL A 114 17.72 4.61 -10.05
N ASN A 115 17.34 3.46 -10.63
CA ASN A 115 17.19 3.29 -12.07
C ASN A 115 15.70 3.23 -12.43
N VAL A 116 15.16 4.35 -12.94
CA VAL A 116 13.74 4.56 -13.24
C VAL A 116 13.17 3.46 -14.15
N GLU A 117 13.94 2.99 -15.12
CA GLU A 117 13.53 1.96 -16.10
C GLU A 117 13.31 0.59 -15.44
N LYS A 118 14.00 0.32 -14.32
CA LYS A 118 13.89 -0.96 -13.61
C LYS A 118 12.80 -0.98 -12.53
N VAL A 119 12.29 0.19 -12.15
CA VAL A 119 11.38 0.34 -10.99
C VAL A 119 9.95 0.73 -11.38
N GLU A 120 9.60 0.62 -12.67
CA GLU A 120 8.30 1.05 -13.17
C GLU A 120 7.12 0.36 -12.48
N GLU A 121 7.17 -0.96 -12.34
CA GLU A 121 6.11 -1.72 -11.65
C GLU A 121 5.99 -1.33 -10.18
N LEU A 122 7.13 -1.17 -9.49
CA LEU A 122 7.17 -0.74 -8.09
C LEU A 122 6.54 0.66 -7.93
N LYS A 123 6.89 1.58 -8.82
CA LYS A 123 6.32 2.93 -8.90
C LYS A 123 4.81 2.87 -9.13
N ASN A 124 4.35 2.08 -10.10
CA ASN A 124 2.93 1.96 -10.44
C ASN A 124 2.11 1.38 -9.27
N PHE A 125 2.68 0.40 -8.57
CA PHE A 125 2.08 -0.18 -7.37
C PHE A 125 1.85 0.88 -6.27
N PHE A 126 2.88 1.66 -5.92
CA PHE A 126 2.74 2.72 -4.91
C PHE A 126 1.87 3.89 -5.38
N LEU A 127 1.84 4.18 -6.68
CA LEU A 127 0.91 5.15 -7.24
C LEU A 127 -0.55 4.72 -7.05
N GLU A 128 -0.85 3.43 -7.22
CA GLU A 128 -2.19 2.91 -7.00
C GLU A 128 -2.58 2.93 -5.51
N ILE A 129 -1.64 2.67 -4.60
CA ILE A 129 -1.85 2.86 -3.14
C ILE A 129 -2.24 4.31 -2.84
N SER A 130 -1.52 5.29 -3.41
CA SER A 130 -1.82 6.72 -3.22
C SER A 130 -3.23 7.07 -3.75
N ARG A 131 -3.56 6.65 -4.97
CA ARG A 131 -4.88 6.88 -5.59
C ARG A 131 -6.03 6.27 -4.79
N ARG A 132 -5.84 5.07 -4.23
CA ARG A 132 -6.85 4.40 -3.42
C ARG A 132 -7.04 5.09 -2.09
N SER A 133 -5.95 5.51 -1.45
CA SER A 133 -6.00 6.28 -0.21
C SER A 133 -6.84 7.56 -0.37
N LEU A 134 -6.67 8.25 -1.50
CA LEU A 134 -7.48 9.42 -1.85
C LEU A 134 -8.97 9.06 -2.04
N ARG A 135 -9.27 8.02 -2.83
CA ARG A 135 -10.65 7.55 -3.06
C ARG A 135 -11.35 7.11 -1.77
N THR A 136 -10.67 6.36 -0.91
CA THR A 136 -11.21 5.94 0.40
C THR A 136 -11.52 7.15 1.27
N THR A 137 -10.62 8.13 1.31
CA THR A 137 -10.81 9.37 2.07
C THR A 137 -12.03 10.14 1.55
N GLN A 138 -12.16 10.33 0.24
CA GLN A 138 -13.31 10.97 -0.41
C GLN A 138 -14.62 10.26 -0.04
N ASN A 139 -14.69 8.94 -0.18
CA ASN A 139 -15.88 8.14 0.13
C ASN A 139 -16.34 8.29 1.59
N ILE A 140 -15.39 8.41 2.55
CA ILE A 140 -15.74 8.63 3.96
C ILE A 140 -16.36 10.02 4.15
N PHE A 141 -15.79 11.06 3.53
CA PHE A 141 -16.34 12.43 3.60
C PHE A 141 -17.71 12.54 2.93
N GLU A 142 -17.92 11.89 1.78
CA GLU A 142 -19.20 11.90 1.07
C GLU A 142 -20.31 11.23 1.89
N LYS A 143 -20.05 10.04 2.46
CA LYS A 143 -21.01 9.36 3.35
C LYS A 143 -21.42 10.23 4.52
N ARG A 144 -20.46 10.95 5.13
CA ARG A 144 -20.77 11.91 6.20
C ARG A 144 -21.61 13.08 5.72
N ARG A 145 -21.33 13.62 4.54
CA ARG A 145 -22.12 14.71 3.95
C ARG A 145 -23.58 14.30 3.73
N VAL A 146 -23.83 13.08 3.24
CA VAL A 146 -25.18 12.55 3.04
C VAL A 146 -25.91 12.41 4.39
N ASN A 147 -25.26 11.84 5.40
CA ASN A 147 -25.87 11.65 6.73
C ASN A 147 -26.23 12.97 7.41
N LEU A 148 -25.42 14.01 7.23
CA LEU A 148 -25.68 15.36 7.77
C LEU A 148 -26.83 16.08 7.05
N LYS A 149 -27.08 15.77 5.77
CA LYS A 149 -28.24 16.31 5.03
C LYS A 149 -29.54 15.66 5.49
N MET A 150 -29.55 14.34 5.66
CA MET A 150 -30.74 13.62 6.13
C MET A 150 -31.13 13.92 7.58
N THR A 151 -30.18 14.36 8.42
CA THR A 151 -30.52 14.84 9.78
C THR A 151 -31.16 16.23 9.74
N LYS A 152 -30.72 17.12 8.84
CA LYS A 152 -31.31 18.45 8.68
C LYS A 152 -32.68 18.49 8.01
N GLU A 153 -33.05 17.45 7.26
CA GLU A 153 -34.37 17.34 6.63
C GLU A 153 -35.41 16.68 7.55
N ASN A 154 -34.98 16.10 8.68
CA ASN A 154 -35.83 15.44 9.67
C ASN A 154 -35.97 16.22 11.00
N ASP A 155 -35.31 17.38 11.10
CA ASP A 155 -35.43 18.35 12.20
C ASP A 155 -36.24 19.57 11.73
#